data_AF-K2ES65-F1
#
_entry.id   AF-K2ES65-F1
#
_cell.length_a   1.000
_cell.length_b   1.000
_cell.length_c   1.000
_cell.angle_alpha   90.00
_cell.angle_beta   90.00
_cell.angle_gamma   90.00
#
_symmetry.space_group_name_H-M   'P 1'
#
loop_
_entity.id
_entity.type
_entity.pdbx_description
1 polymer ?
#
loop_
_entity_poly.entity_id
_entity_poly.type
_entity_poly.pdbx_seq_one_letter_code
_entity_poly.pdbx_strand_id
1 'polypeptide(L)'
;MEAQNKEILEKTLEQKNFEDRLSRVPNGAREKYSRILLDEQLRRAKINNHRPVSIPLEEREDYLELAKSDRSIDEIKMIIKMERDWKAATSKKGRPPIGGAQDD
;
A
#
# COMPACT_ATOMS: atom_id res chain seq x y z
N MET A 1 5.53 16.75 26.33
CA MET A 1 5.79 17.62 25.16
C MET A 1 7.04 17.20 24.38
N GLU A 2 8.15 16.84 25.04
CA GLU A 2 9.38 16.41 24.34
C GLU A 2 9.22 15.14 23.47
N ALA A 3 8.48 14.14 23.96
CA ALA A 3 8.27 12.89 23.22
C ALA A 3 7.47 13.07 21.90
N GLN A 4 6.46 13.95 21.90
CA GLN A 4 5.65 14.24 20.71
C GLN A 4 6.46 14.99 19.65
N ASN A 5 7.31 15.94 20.05
CA ASN A 5 8.18 16.64 19.12
C ASN A 5 9.21 15.70 18.49
N LYS A 6 9.75 14.76 19.26
CA LYS A 6 10.68 13.74 18.77
C LYS A 6 10.03 12.83 17.73
N GLU A 7 8.82 12.35 18.00
CA GLU A 7 8.06 11.51 17.07
C GLU A 7 7.73 12.22 15.75
N ILE A 8 7.38 13.51 15.80
CA ILE A 8 7.12 14.32 14.59
C ILE A 8 8.41 14.49 13.76
N LEU A 9 9.53 14.74 14.42
CA LEU A 9 10.85 14.85 13.79
C LEU A 9 11.26 13.54 13.10
N GLU A 10 11.07 12.41 13.77
CA GLU A 10 11.37 11.08 13.22
C GLU A 10 10.52 10.79 11.98
N LYS A 11 9.19 10.98 12.04
CA LYS A 11 8.31 10.79 10.87
C LYS A 11 8.67 11.71 9.69
N THR A 12 9.08 12.94 9.98
CA THR A 12 9.51 13.89 8.96
C THR A 12 10.82 13.45 8.30
N LEU A 13 11.75 12.91 9.09
CA LEU A 13 13.02 12.39 8.59
C LEU A 13 12.81 11.15 7.72
N GLU A 14 11.96 10.22 8.15
CA GLU A 14 11.60 9.02 7.38
C GLU A 14 10.98 9.38 6.02
N GLN A 15 10.08 10.37 6.00
CA GLN A 15 9.46 10.86 4.77
C GLN A 15 10.50 11.43 3.79
N LYS A 16 11.45 12.23 4.30
CA LYS A 16 12.56 12.76 3.49
C LYS A 16 13.47 11.67 2.96
N ASN A 17 13.85 10.71 3.82
CA ASN A 17 14.69 9.58 3.44
C ASN A 17 14.02 8.71 2.36
N PHE A 18 12.70 8.56 2.42
CA PHE A 18 11.94 7.88 1.38
C PHE A 18 11.99 8.63 0.04
N GLU A 19 11.76 9.95 0.06
CA GLU A 19 11.80 10.80 -1.14
C GLU A 19 13.18 10.78 -1.81
N ASP A 20 14.24 10.86 -1.01
CA ASP A 20 15.61 10.75 -1.49
C ASP A 20 15.87 9.39 -2.15
N ARG A 21 15.44 8.28 -1.53
CA ARG A 21 15.55 6.94 -2.13
C ARG A 21 14.75 6.85 -3.43
N LEU A 22 13.51 7.33 -3.46
CA LEU A 22 12.66 7.33 -4.64
C LEU A 22 13.29 8.12 -5.81
N SER A 23 13.96 9.24 -5.52
CA SER A 23 14.65 10.07 -6.51
C SER A 23 15.85 9.38 -7.17
N ARG A 24 16.43 8.36 -6.52
CA ARG A 24 17.58 7.59 -7.00
C ARG A 24 17.19 6.30 -7.71
N VAL A 25 15.92 5.90 -7.62
CA VAL A 25 15.40 4.71 -8.30
C VAL A 25 15.33 4.95 -9.82
N PRO A 26 15.67 3.96 -10.67
CA PRO A 26 15.57 4.09 -12.12
C PRO A 26 14.18 4.53 -12.59
N ASN A 27 14.11 5.30 -13.69
CA ASN A 27 12.85 5.88 -14.18
C ASN A 27 11.74 4.83 -14.40
N GLY A 28 12.07 3.67 -14.97
CA GLY A 28 11.06 2.62 -15.18
C GLY A 28 10.41 2.11 -13.89
N ALA A 29 11.19 1.93 -12.82
CA ALA A 29 10.66 1.56 -11.51
C ALA A 29 9.89 2.72 -10.85
N ARG A 30 10.34 3.97 -11.03
CA ARG A 30 9.61 5.15 -10.55
C ARG A 30 8.25 5.31 -11.23
N GLU A 31 8.16 5.08 -12.54
CA GLU A 31 6.91 5.11 -13.30
C GLU A 31 5.95 4.01 -12.85
N LYS A 32 6.45 2.77 -12.66
CA LYS A 32 5.66 1.68 -12.08
C LYS A 32 5.11 2.08 -10.71
N TYR A 33 5.96 2.60 -9.82
CA TYR A 33 5.58 3.09 -8.49
C TYR A 33 4.48 4.16 -8.57
N SER A 34 4.66 5.19 -9.40
CA SER A 34 3.69 6.28 -9.54
C SER A 34 2.33 5.79 -10.03
N ARG A 35 2.29 4.82 -10.95
CA ARG A 35 1.05 4.22 -11.43
C ARG A 35 0.34 3.40 -10.34
N ILE A 36 1.09 2.60 -9.57
CA ILE A 36 0.55 1.84 -8.44
C ILE A 36 -0.03 2.78 -7.37
N LEU A 37 0.72 3.82 -7.02
CA LEU A 37 0.32 4.82 -6.03
C LEU A 37 -0.97 5.54 -6.47
N LEU A 38 -1.03 5.98 -7.73
CA LEU A 38 -2.21 6.65 -8.28
C LEU A 38 -3.45 5.74 -8.25
N ASP A 39 -3.31 4.49 -8.67
CA ASP A 39 -4.41 3.53 -8.65
C ASP A 39 -4.96 3.34 -7.23
N GLU A 40 -4.07 3.21 -6.24
CA GLU A 40 -4.49 3.05 -4.84
C GLU A 40 -5.15 4.32 -4.28
N GLN A 41 -4.60 5.51 -4.58
CA GLN A 41 -5.21 6.78 -4.20
C GLN A 41 -6.61 6.93 -4.79
N LEU A 42 -6.79 6.62 -6.08
CA LEU A 42 -8.09 6.66 -6.75
C LEU A 42 -9.05 5.64 -6.13
N ARG A 43 -8.58 4.44 -5.81
CA ARG A 43 -9.40 3.40 -5.15
C ARG A 43 -9.88 3.85 -3.77
N ARG A 44 -8.98 4.38 -2.92
CA ARG A 44 -9.35 4.89 -1.60
C ARG A 44 -10.24 6.11 -1.68
N ALA A 45 -9.98 7.01 -2.62
CA ALA A 45 -10.84 8.16 -2.85
C ALA A 45 -12.25 7.73 -3.23
N LYS A 46 -12.43 6.74 -4.11
CA LYS A 46 -13.76 6.18 -4.44
C LYS A 46 -14.50 5.65 -3.20
N ILE A 47 -13.79 5.01 -2.28
CA ILE A 47 -14.37 4.53 -1.01
C ILE A 47 -14.67 5.70 -0.06
N ASN A 48 -13.85 6.75 -0.10
CA ASN A 48 -13.95 7.94 0.74
C ASN A 48 -14.71 9.10 0.05
N ASN A 49 -15.77 8.80 -0.69
CA ASN A 49 -16.62 9.81 -1.36
C ASN A 49 -15.84 10.82 -2.23
N HIS A 50 -14.92 10.32 -3.04
CA HIS A 50 -14.02 11.07 -3.93
C HIS A 50 -13.06 12.04 -3.24
N ARG A 51 -12.89 11.95 -1.92
CA ARG A 51 -11.92 12.77 -1.19
C ARG A 51 -10.54 12.12 -1.22
N PRO A 52 -9.46 12.88 -1.45
CA PRO A 52 -8.10 12.36 -1.38
C PRO A 52 -7.82 11.70 -0.03
N VAL A 53 -7.13 10.55 -0.08
CA VAL A 53 -6.69 9.81 1.11
C VAL A 53 -5.18 9.68 1.03
N SER A 54 -4.50 10.05 2.11
CA SER A 54 -3.05 9.85 2.23
C SER A 54 -2.75 8.35 2.36
N ILE A 55 -1.74 7.88 1.64
CA ILE A 55 -1.22 6.52 1.76
C ILE A 55 -0.10 6.55 2.81
N PRO A 56 -0.17 5.72 3.87
CA PRO A 56 0.89 5.59 4.87
C PRO A 56 2.25 5.30 4.24
N LEU A 57 3.31 5.74 4.91
CA LEU A 57 4.68 5.56 4.41
C LEU A 57 5.04 4.09 4.20
N GLU A 58 4.69 3.21 5.14
CA GLU A 58 4.90 1.75 5.05
C GLU A 58 4.35 1.17 3.74
N GLU A 59 3.10 1.48 3.39
CA GLU A 59 2.50 1.01 2.14
C GLU A 59 3.18 1.61 0.90
N ARG A 60 3.67 2.85 1.00
CA ARG A 60 4.45 3.48 -0.09
C ARG A 60 5.80 2.79 -0.27
N GLU A 61 6.43 2.32 0.80
CA GLU A 61 7.66 1.53 0.72
C GLU A 61 7.40 0.18 0.04
N ASP A 62 6.33 -0.54 0.44
CA ASP A 62 5.93 -1.80 -0.20
C ASP A 62 5.70 -1.64 -1.71
N TYR A 63 5.00 -0.57 -2.12
CA TYR A 63 4.78 -0.29 -3.54
C TYR A 63 6.08 0.00 -4.28
N LEU A 64 7.05 0.64 -3.62
CA LEU A 64 8.35 0.92 -4.23
C LEU A 64 9.17 -0.37 -4.40
N GLU A 65 9.15 -1.26 -3.42
CA GLU A 65 9.83 -2.56 -3.52
C GLU A 65 9.21 -3.44 -4.62
N LEU A 66 7.88 -3.47 -4.72
CA LEU A 66 7.21 -4.17 -5.82
C LEU A 66 7.56 -3.54 -7.18
N ALA A 67 7.64 -2.21 -7.27
CA ALA A 67 7.97 -1.50 -8.49
C ALA A 67 9.42 -1.72 -8.97
N LYS A 68 10.35 -2.00 -8.06
CA LYS A 68 11.74 -2.37 -8.38
C LYS A 68 11.86 -3.79 -8.94
N SER A 69 10.85 -4.64 -8.76
CA SER A 69 10.88 -6.00 -9.30
C SER A 69 10.74 -6.04 -10.82
N ASP A 70 11.20 -7.15 -11.41
CA ASP A 70 11.08 -7.41 -12.85
C ASP A 70 9.64 -7.72 -13.30
N ARG A 71 8.70 -7.79 -12.36
CA ARG A 71 7.28 -8.05 -12.64
C ARG A 71 6.68 -6.92 -13.47
N SER A 72 5.73 -7.30 -14.32
CA SER A 72 4.86 -6.36 -15.02
C SER A 72 3.98 -5.60 -14.04
N ILE A 73 3.43 -4.47 -14.50
CA ILE A 73 2.55 -3.67 -13.66
C ILE A 73 1.26 -4.43 -13.30
N ASP A 74 0.76 -5.27 -14.19
CA ASP A 74 -0.48 -6.02 -13.97
C ASP A 74 -0.28 -7.13 -12.93
N GLU A 75 0.86 -7.81 -12.96
CA GLU A 75 1.24 -8.77 -11.91
C GLU A 75 1.36 -8.08 -10.55
N ILE A 76 1.97 -6.89 -10.49
CA ILE A 76 2.08 -6.13 -9.24
C ILE A 76 0.69 -5.75 -8.70
N LYS A 77 -0.21 -5.24 -9.56
CA LYS A 77 -1.59 -4.93 -9.17
C LYS A 77 -2.34 -6.16 -8.67
N MET A 78 -2.10 -7.32 -9.30
CA MET A 78 -2.70 -8.59 -8.88
C MET A 78 -2.22 -9.00 -7.49
N ILE A 79 -0.92 -8.90 -7.20
CA ILE A 79 -0.34 -9.19 -5.88
C ILE A 79 -0.97 -8.29 -4.81
N ILE A 80 -1.01 -6.97 -5.03
CA ILE A 80 -1.60 -6.00 -4.09
C ILE A 80 -3.08 -6.32 -3.84
N LYS A 81 -3.83 -6.72 -4.88
CA LYS A 81 -5.21 -7.17 -4.74
C LYS A 81 -5.30 -8.44 -3.88
N MET A 82 -4.48 -9.45 -4.16
CA MET A 82 -4.49 -10.71 -3.42
C MET A 82 -4.14 -10.52 -1.94
N GLU A 83 -3.13 -9.72 -1.61
CA GLU A 83 -2.78 -9.43 -0.22
C GLU A 83 -3.92 -8.73 0.53
N ARG A 84 -4.60 -7.80 -0.13
CA ARG A 84 -5.78 -7.13 0.43
C ARG A 84 -6.95 -8.07 0.61
N ASP A 85 -7.24 -8.91 -0.38
CA ASP A 85 -8.31 -9.91 -0.31
C ASP A 85 -8.03 -10.91 0.82
N TRP A 86 -6.77 -11.33 0.97
CA TRP A 86 -6.32 -12.18 2.08
C TRP A 86 -6.48 -11.50 3.44
N LYS A 87 -6.02 -10.25 3.59
CA LYS A 87 -6.19 -9.46 4.82
C LYS A 87 -7.68 -9.27 5.17
N ALA A 88 -8.54 -9.07 4.18
CA ALA A 88 -9.98 -8.96 4.38
C ALA A 88 -10.59 -10.29 4.85
N ALA A 89 -10.23 -11.40 4.21
CA ALA A 89 -10.73 -12.75 4.51
C ALA A 89 -10.26 -13.27 5.88
N THR A 90 -9.05 -12.90 6.32
CA THR A 90 -8.46 -13.33 7.59
C THR A 90 -8.68 -12.35 8.74
N SER A 91 -9.22 -11.16 8.47
CA SER A 91 -9.54 -10.20 9.54
C SER A 91 -10.58 -10.81 10.49
N LYS A 92 -10.46 -10.54 11.80
CA LYS A 92 -11.40 -11.01 12.84
C LYS A 92 -12.88 -10.69 12.59
N LYS A 93 -13.20 -9.80 11.63
CA LYS A 93 -14.57 -9.46 11.21
C LYS A 93 -15.04 -10.24 9.98
N GLY A 94 -14.14 -10.90 9.25
CA GLY A 94 -14.44 -11.82 8.17
C GLY A 94 -14.72 -13.20 8.74
N ARG A 95 -15.98 -13.47 9.09
CA ARG A 95 -16.44 -14.85 9.21
C ARG A 95 -16.16 -15.51 7.85
N PRO A 96 -15.40 -16.62 7.76
CA PRO A 96 -15.26 -17.33 6.49
C PRO A 96 -16.67 -17.64 5.96
N PRO A 97 -16.91 -17.57 4.63
CA PRO A 97 -18.17 -18.06 4.07
C PRO A 97 -18.31 -19.49 4.56
N ILE A 98 -19.43 -19.74 5.23
CA ILE A 98 -19.79 -21.03 5.80
C ILE A 98 -19.69 -22.04 4.66
N GLY A 99 -18.60 -22.80 4.64
CA GLY A 99 -18.53 -24.03 3.89
C GLY A 99 -19.62 -24.90 4.51
N GLY A 100 -20.69 -25.13 3.74
CA GLY A 100 -21.66 -26.15 4.05
C GLY A 100 -20.95 -27.49 4.13
N ALA A 101 -20.64 -27.90 5.35
CA ALA A 101 -20.55 -29.29 5.74
C ALA A 101 -21.66 -29.46 6.79
N GLN A 102 -22.89 -29.65 6.32
CA GLN A 102 -23.79 -30.55 7.02
C GLN A 102 -23.22 -31.93 6.74
N ASP A 103 -22.40 -32.43 7.65
CA ASP A 103 -22.15 -33.86 7.72
C ASP A 103 -23.46 -34.51 8.23
N ASP A 104 -23.91 -35.54 7.53
CA ASP A 104 -25.09 -36.36 7.82
C ASP A 104 -25.15 -36.86 9.28
#